data_AF-A0A640VWQ9-F1
#
_entry.id   AF-A0A640VWQ9-F1
#
_cell.length_a   1.000
_cell.length_b   1.000
_cell.length_c   1.000
_cell.angle_alpha   90.00
_cell.angle_beta   90.00
_cell.angle_gamma   90.00
#
_symmetry.space_group_name_H-M   'P 1'
#
loop_
_entity.id
_entity.type
_entity.pdbx_description
1 polymer ?
#
loop_
_entity_poly.entity_id
_entity_poly.type
_entity_poly.pdbx_seq_one_letter_code
_entity_poly.pdbx_strand_id
1 'polypeptide(L)'
;MENELLEKLVDKSITKEEIVEKAKQNFNLLPEILPGVSSSKATIRYGCAKVLMDLSEEKPEELYPYIDFFIKLLDSKYRILTWNAKRLLQKKQLYLLTCFLTK
;
A
#
# COMPACT_ATOMS: atom_id res chain seq x y z
N MET A 1 13.39 7.27 -11.28
CA MET A 1 13.52 8.37 -10.31
C MET A 1 12.95 7.88 -9.01
N GLU A 2 13.78 7.77 -7.97
CA GLU A 2 13.26 7.61 -6.61
C GLU A 2 12.53 8.92 -6.26
N ASN A 3 11.33 8.81 -5.71
CA ASN A 3 10.45 9.94 -5.46
C ASN A 3 10.93 10.71 -4.21
N GLU A 4 10.87 12.04 -4.22
CA GLU A 4 11.26 12.93 -3.12
C GLU A 4 10.65 12.52 -1.76
N LEU A 5 9.42 12.01 -1.75
CA LEU A 5 8.75 11.50 -0.55
C LEU A 5 9.40 10.20 -0.02
N LEU A 6 9.88 9.36 -0.93
CA LEU A 6 10.58 8.11 -0.59
C LEU A 6 12.05 8.36 -0.24
N GLU A 7 12.68 9.43 -0.73
CA GLU A 7 14.01 9.85 -0.32
C GLU A 7 14.02 10.34 1.13
N LYS A 8 12.95 11.05 1.54
CA LYS A 8 12.72 11.47 2.94
C LYS A 8 12.55 10.28 3.91
N LEU A 9 12.13 9.11 3.42
CA LEU A 9 12.14 7.87 4.22
C LEU A 9 13.55 7.35 4.49
N VAL A 10 14.49 7.62 3.59
CA VAL A 10 15.86 7.12 3.66
C VAL A 10 16.71 7.99 4.57
N ASP A 11 16.55 9.31 4.48
CA ASP A 11 17.26 10.28 5.33
C ASP A 11 16.70 10.38 6.75
N LYS A 12 15.59 9.67 7.05
CA LYS A 12 14.86 9.66 8.33
C LYS A 12 14.33 11.03 8.75
N SER A 13 14.23 11.98 7.81
CA SER A 13 13.63 13.30 8.06
C SER A 13 12.14 13.22 8.32
N ILE A 14 11.48 12.13 7.89
CA ILE A 14 10.07 11.84 8.15
C ILE A 14 9.93 10.43 8.74
N THR A 15 9.06 10.30 9.73
CA THR A 15 8.72 9.00 10.33
C THR A 15 7.80 8.20 9.40
N LYS A 16 7.72 6.88 9.62
CA LYS A 16 6.82 6.02 8.83
C LYS A 16 5.36 6.41 9.09
N GLU A 17 5.07 6.78 10.32
CA GLU A 17 3.77 7.17 10.84
C GLU A 17 3.27 8.47 10.19
N GLU A 18 4.14 9.47 10.01
CA GLU A 18 3.77 10.71 9.30
C GLU A 18 3.44 10.48 7.82
N ILE A 19 4.07 9.50 7.17
CA ILE A 19 3.72 9.13 5.80
C ILE A 19 2.37 8.41 5.75
N VAL A 20 2.11 7.52 6.71
CA VAL A 20 0.79 6.89 6.84
C VAL A 20 -0.29 7.96 6.96
N GLU A 21 -0.11 8.95 7.83
CA GLU A 21 -1.08 10.02 8.01
C GLU A 21 -1.24 10.92 6.78
N LYS A 22 -0.13 11.29 6.11
CA LYS A 22 -0.22 12.04 4.84
C LYS A 22 -0.92 11.26 3.73
N ALA A 23 -0.67 9.95 3.64
CA ALA A 23 -1.30 9.09 2.65
C ALA A 23 -2.79 8.88 2.93
N LYS A 24 -3.21 8.82 4.20
CA LYS A 24 -4.61 8.81 4.62
C LYS A 24 -5.34 10.11 4.28
N GLN A 25 -4.66 11.25 4.38
CA GLN A 25 -5.23 12.57 4.12
C GLN A 25 -5.26 12.92 2.63
N ASN A 26 -4.36 12.34 1.82
CA ASN A 26 -4.25 12.64 0.40
C ASN A 26 -3.92 11.40 -0.45
N PHE A 27 -4.97 10.76 -1.00
CA PHE A 27 -4.84 9.59 -1.86
C PHE A 27 -4.12 9.83 -3.19
N ASN A 28 -3.90 11.08 -3.59
CA ASN A 28 -3.09 11.41 -4.77
C ASN A 28 -1.62 10.97 -4.61
N LEU A 29 -1.19 10.62 -3.40
CA LEU A 29 0.13 10.05 -3.10
C LEU A 29 0.21 8.54 -3.40
N LEU A 30 -0.91 7.85 -3.68
CA LEU A 30 -0.90 6.41 -3.94
C LEU A 30 0.01 6.01 -5.12
N PRO A 31 0.01 6.69 -6.28
CA PRO A 31 0.94 6.41 -7.37
C PRO A 31 2.42 6.52 -6.98
N GLU A 32 2.72 7.31 -5.94
CA GLU A 32 4.07 7.51 -5.42
C GLU A 32 4.48 6.41 -4.42
N ILE A 33 3.52 5.95 -3.61
CA ILE A 33 3.73 4.96 -2.55
C ILE A 33 3.78 3.54 -3.12
N LEU A 34 2.92 3.22 -4.10
CA LEU A 34 2.83 1.91 -4.74
C LEU A 34 4.19 1.39 -5.22
N PRO A 35 4.96 2.09 -6.08
CA PRO A 35 6.26 1.58 -6.53
C PRO A 35 7.28 1.41 -5.38
N GLY A 36 7.08 2.11 -4.27
CA GLY A 36 7.94 2.01 -3.08
C GLY A 36 8.00 0.59 -2.49
N VAL A 37 6.94 -0.22 -2.60
CA VAL A 37 6.98 -1.62 -2.12
C VAL A 37 7.90 -2.53 -2.96
N SER A 38 8.31 -2.09 -4.14
CA SER A 38 9.30 -2.78 -4.97
C SER A 38 10.71 -2.22 -4.82
N SER A 39 10.93 -1.25 -3.91
CA SER A 39 12.25 -0.66 -3.68
C SER A 39 13.27 -1.69 -3.20
N SER A 40 14.52 -1.53 -3.64
CA SER A 40 15.67 -2.29 -3.14
C SER A 40 15.94 -1.98 -1.66
N LYS A 41 15.69 -0.74 -1.23
CA LYS A 41 15.87 -0.28 0.15
C LYS A 41 14.76 -0.84 1.04
N ALA A 42 15.14 -1.63 2.06
CA ALA A 42 14.19 -2.29 2.96
C ALA A 42 13.31 -1.30 3.73
N THR A 43 13.88 -0.16 4.15
CA THR A 43 13.15 0.89 4.87
C THR A 43 11.99 1.44 4.04
N ILE A 44 12.25 1.78 2.77
CA ILE A 44 11.21 2.26 1.84
C ILE A 44 10.17 1.17 1.63
N ARG A 45 10.64 -0.03 1.26
CA ARG A 45 9.76 -1.16 0.94
C ARG A 45 8.77 -1.48 2.05
N TYR A 46 9.24 -1.59 3.29
CA TYR A 46 8.37 -1.92 4.42
C TYR A 46 7.55 -0.73 4.90
N GLY A 47 8.06 0.50 4.77
CA GLY A 47 7.29 1.72 5.03
C GLY A 47 6.06 1.80 4.13
N CYS A 48 6.26 1.73 2.82
CA CYS A 48 5.17 1.76 1.84
C CYS A 48 4.20 0.58 2.03
N ALA A 49 4.73 -0.62 2.31
CA ALA A 49 3.90 -1.81 2.49
C ALA A 49 2.97 -1.68 3.72
N LYS A 50 3.44 -1.04 4.80
CA LYS A 50 2.62 -0.72 5.97
C LYS A 50 1.55 0.32 5.65
N VAL A 51 1.91 1.41 4.98
CA VAL A 51 0.95 2.46 4.58
C VAL A 51 -0.20 1.88 3.78
N LEU A 52 0.09 1.07 2.76
CA LEU A 52 -0.96 0.43 1.95
C LEU A 52 -1.81 -0.56 2.74
N MET A 53 -1.22 -1.23 3.74
CA MET A 53 -1.96 -2.14 4.62
C MET A 53 -2.92 -1.38 5.53
N ASP A 54 -2.46 -0.32 6.18
CA ASP A 54 -3.27 0.54 7.05
C ASP A 54 -4.40 1.20 6.24
N LEU A 55 -4.11 1.70 5.03
CA LEU A 55 -5.13 2.23 4.12
C LEU A 55 -6.19 1.21 3.74
N SER A 56 -5.81 -0.05 3.52
CA SER A 56 -6.79 -1.10 3.21
C SER A 56 -7.71 -1.46 4.39
N GLU A 57 -7.34 -1.08 5.61
CA GLU A 57 -8.18 -1.24 6.79
C GLU A 57 -9.22 -0.12 6.90
N GLU A 58 -8.85 1.11 6.53
CA GLU A 58 -9.73 2.29 6.67
C GLU A 58 -10.55 2.58 5.41
N LYS A 59 -9.93 2.57 4.22
CA LYS A 59 -10.54 2.93 2.93
C LYS A 59 -10.07 2.01 1.79
N PRO A 60 -10.48 0.74 1.77
CA PRO A 60 -10.02 -0.21 0.77
C PRO A 60 -10.43 0.15 -0.68
N GLU A 61 -11.52 0.90 -0.86
CA GLU A 61 -12.05 1.34 -2.15
C GLU A 61 -11.04 2.17 -2.97
N GLU A 62 -10.24 3.00 -2.29
CA GLU A 62 -9.21 3.85 -2.91
C GLU A 62 -8.05 3.03 -3.49
N LEU A 63 -7.87 1.78 -3.02
CA LEU A 63 -6.81 0.88 -3.49
C LEU A 63 -7.26 0.01 -4.67
N TYR A 64 -8.57 -0.11 -4.93
CA TYR A 64 -9.10 -0.97 -5.99
C TYR A 64 -8.74 -0.56 -7.41
N PRO A 65 -8.58 0.74 -7.76
CA PRO A 65 -8.04 1.14 -9.06
C PRO A 65 -6.65 0.57 -9.34
N TYR A 66 -5.91 0.19 -8.29
CA TYR A 66 -4.55 -0.33 -8.38
C TYR A 66 -4.47 -1.84 -8.17
N ILE A 67 -5.58 -2.58 -8.29
CA ILE A 67 -5.62 -4.00 -7.94
C ILE A 67 -4.62 -4.86 -8.74
N ASP A 68 -4.38 -4.52 -10.00
CA ASP A 68 -3.42 -5.20 -10.87
C ASP A 68 -1.99 -5.12 -10.33
N PHE A 69 -1.66 -4.04 -9.63
CA PHE A 69 -0.38 -3.91 -8.94
C PHE A 69 -0.25 -4.95 -7.83
N PHE A 70 -1.28 -5.12 -7.01
CA PHE A 70 -1.28 -6.08 -5.92
C PHE A 70 -1.30 -7.54 -6.42
N ILE A 71 -1.98 -7.81 -7.53
CA ILE A 71 -1.94 -9.14 -8.17
C ILE A 71 -0.50 -9.50 -8.54
N LYS A 72 0.27 -8.58 -9.14
CA LYS A 72 1.69 -8.79 -9.49
C LYS A 72 2.57 -9.05 -8.27
N LEU A 73 2.21 -8.54 -7.10
CA LEU A 73 2.97 -8.78 -5.86
C LEU A 73 2.80 -10.22 -5.32
N LEU A 74 1.81 -10.98 -5.79
CA LEU A 74 1.66 -12.38 -5.40
C LEU A 74 2.87 -13.21 -5.83
N ASP A 75 3.48 -12.88 -6.96
CA ASP A 75 4.67 -13.54 -7.51
C ASP A 75 6.00 -12.93 -7.03
N SER A 76 5.95 -12.05 -6.03
CA SER A 76 7.14 -11.44 -5.46
C SER A 76 8.04 -12.47 -4.76
N LYS A 77 9.36 -12.36 -4.96
CA LYS A 77 10.36 -13.10 -4.17
C LYS A 77 10.33 -12.74 -2.67
N TYR A 78 9.80 -11.57 -2.32
CA TYR A 78 9.66 -11.12 -0.93
C TYR A 78 8.34 -11.60 -0.36
N ARG A 79 8.40 -12.60 0.53
CA ARG A 79 7.23 -13.25 1.13
C ARG A 79 6.24 -12.27 1.76
N ILE A 80 6.74 -11.24 2.44
CA ILE A 80 5.91 -10.20 3.08
C ILE A 80 5.04 -9.44 2.07
N LEU A 81 5.52 -9.19 0.85
CA LEU A 81 4.72 -8.53 -0.17
C LEU A 81 3.59 -9.44 -0.67
N THR A 82 3.88 -10.73 -0.85
CA THR A 82 2.87 -11.75 -1.17
C THR A 82 1.78 -11.82 -0.08
N TRP A 83 2.17 -11.77 1.20
CA TRP A 83 1.22 -11.74 2.31
C TRP A 83 0.32 -10.49 2.28
N ASN A 84 0.91 -9.31 2.09
CA ASN A 84 0.15 -8.07 2.02
C ASN A 84 -0.82 -8.06 0.84
N ALA A 85 -0.37 -8.53 -0.33
CA ALA A 85 -1.21 -8.65 -1.52
C ALA A 85 -2.41 -9.58 -1.28
N LYS A 86 -2.18 -10.77 -0.71
CA LYS A 86 -3.27 -11.70 -0.36
C LYS A 86 -4.27 -11.07 0.60
N ARG A 87 -3.80 -10.38 1.64
CA ARG A 87 -4.66 -9.73 2.64
C ARG A 87 -5.53 -8.64 2.00
N LEU A 88 -4.96 -7.83 1.11
CA LEU A 88 -5.69 -6.78 0.39
C LEU A 88 -6.73 -7.37 -0.57
N LEU A 89 -6.36 -8.38 -1.35
CA LEU A 89 -7.28 -9.06 -2.27
C LEU A 89 -8.45 -9.74 -1.53
N GLN A 90 -8.16 -10.39 -0.39
CA GLN A 90 -9.20 -10.96 0.47
C GLN A 90 -10.15 -9.89 1.01
N LYS A 91 -9.63 -8.73 1.42
CA LYS A 91 -10.46 -7.60 1.88
C LYS A 91 -11.35 -7.06 0.77
N LYS A 92 -10.85 -6.96 -0.47
CA LYS A 92 -11.69 -6.59 -1.63
C LYS A 92 -12.86 -7.55 -1.80
N GLN A 93 -12.60 -8.85 -1.73
CA GLN A 93 -13.65 -9.87 -1.83
C GLN A 93 -14.70 -9.71 -0.72
N LEU A 94 -14.26 -9.48 0.52
CA LEU A 94 -15.16 -9.28 1.66
C LEU A 94 -16.00 -8.01 1.51
N TYR A 95 -15.40 -6.89 1.11
CA TYR A 95 -16.10 -5.61 0.89
C TYR A 95 -17.20 -5.76 -0.17
N LEU A 96 -16.89 -6.38 -1.31
CA LEU A 96 -17.88 -6.64 -2.35
C LEU A 96 -19.02 -7.53 -1.86
N LEU A 97 -18.73 -8.54 -1.05
CA LEU A 97 -19.75 -9.40 -0.44
C LEU A 97 -20.66 -8.61 0.51
N THR A 98 -20.09 -7.72 1.34
CA THR A 98 -20.88 -6.87 2.25
C THR A 98 -21.76 -5.87 1.49
N CYS A 99 -21.29 -5.33 0.36
CA CYS A 99 -22.11 -4.45 -0.49
C CYS A 99 -23.22 -5.20 -1.21
N PHE A 100 -23.03 -6.48 -1.52
CA PHE A 100 -24.07 -7.32 -2.16
C PHE A 100 -25.17 -7.73 -1.16
N LEU A 101 -24.81 -8.01 0.10
CA LEU A 101 -25.77 -8.43 1.13
C LEU A 101 -26.56 -7.28 1.76
N THR A 102 -26.13 -6.03 1.56
CA THR A 102 -26.79 -4.83 2.12
C THR A 102 -27.63 -4.06 1.08
N LYS A 103 -27.78 -4.62 -0.13
CA LYS A 103 -28.70 -4.15 -1.17
C LYS A 103 -29.84 -5.14 -1.32
#